data_AF-A0A396Q326-F1
#
_entry.id   AF-A0A396Q326-F1
#
_cell.length_a   1.000
_cell.length_b   1.000
_cell.length_c   1.000
_cell.angle_alpha   90.00
_cell.angle_beta   90.00
_cell.angle_gamma   90.00
#
_symmetry.space_group_name_H-M   'P 1'
#
loop_
_entity.id
_entity.type
_entity.pdbx_description
1 polymer ?
#
loop_
_entity_poly.entity_id
_entity_poly.type
_entity_poly.pdbx_seq_one_letter_code
_entity_poly.pdbx_strand_id
1 'polypeptide(L)'
;MGKVLASGGGGGSTGSDDCTAGKAQVLAGYTAVTSDSEDEAVTGTMPNNGEQSATLKCGQSKQIPAGYTTGGTVTAVSLASQTVGDATAAYIYKGKTAWVNGSKLSGNMTCQSVLSFSVAAYSTSQVLATWKNPSMGPFSGVIICAKTGGYPTSIHDSRVYTGVGNNAAANGTSSVIISGLTPGTTYYFCIWAYTTCSAGDFYSGCLQATCAPTASGRKAFTASEIFNVPAGVRSINIFAVGGGSGCTYGSSTVGGGGGAGGCTAYTNNIPVNPGDQIAINVGAGGIGGTNANCGASNATKAGTILVSASGGGINEPSGSNRSYGRNGGSGGGHGNGSGYKTACNGGADGSNGGGAGQFNATSIFGRGQGTTTREFGNPNGTLYAGGGGGGGCPKQIYGQGYGGAGGGGNGYFGGSGPTAGSVGTGGGGCGAASINIAGASGGSGAVVITW
;
A
#
# COMPACT_ATOMS: atom_id res chain seq x y z
N MET A 1 36.09 74.33 63.57
CA MET A 1 36.25 75.61 64.31
C MET A 1 35.87 76.74 63.38
N GLY A 2 34.59 77.12 63.36
CA GLY A 2 34.04 78.14 62.45
C GLY A 2 34.19 79.53 63.06
N LYS A 3 34.78 80.44 62.28
CA LYS A 3 35.05 81.84 62.62
C LYS A 3 33.74 82.60 62.79
N VAL A 4 33.50 83.16 63.98
CA VAL A 4 32.41 84.12 64.23
C VAL A 4 32.76 85.41 63.50
N LEU A 5 31.90 85.83 62.56
CA LEU A 5 31.96 87.16 61.96
C LEU A 5 31.25 88.13 62.89
N ALA A 6 32.03 88.97 63.58
CA ALA A 6 31.53 90.18 64.22
C ALA A 6 31.28 91.25 63.14
N SER A 7 30.11 91.88 63.22
CA SER A 7 29.68 92.97 62.36
C SER A 7 30.56 94.22 62.54
N GLY A 8 30.90 94.88 61.43
CA GLY A 8 31.60 96.15 61.45
C GLY A 8 31.77 96.77 60.07
N GLY A 9 30.90 97.75 59.75
CA GLY A 9 31.25 98.89 58.89
C GLY A 9 30.69 98.91 57.46
N GLY A 10 29.64 99.72 57.26
CA GLY A 10 29.44 100.53 56.04
C GLY A 10 29.01 99.81 54.75
N GLY A 11 27.70 99.70 54.54
CA GLY A 11 27.06 99.22 53.30
C GLY A 11 25.79 98.46 53.65
N GLY A 12 24.65 98.78 53.01
CA GLY A 12 23.30 98.33 53.39
C GLY A 12 23.26 96.90 53.94
N SER A 13 22.95 96.77 55.23
CA SER A 13 22.88 95.48 55.91
C SER A 13 21.65 94.73 55.42
N THR A 14 21.87 93.59 54.77
CA THR A 14 20.82 92.61 54.49
C THR A 14 20.32 92.03 55.81
N GLY A 15 19.08 92.32 56.20
CA GLY A 15 18.44 91.79 57.41
C GLY A 15 17.74 90.45 57.17
N SER A 16 17.12 89.87 58.20
CA SER A 16 16.26 88.68 58.05
C SER A 16 15.17 88.91 57.01
N ASP A 17 14.61 90.12 56.94
CA ASP A 17 13.55 90.47 56.00
C ASP A 17 14.00 90.43 54.53
N ASP A 18 15.31 90.50 54.28
CA ASP A 18 15.90 90.38 52.95
C ASP A 18 16.29 88.91 52.60
N CYS A 19 16.18 87.98 53.55
CA CYS A 19 16.48 86.56 53.35
C CYS A 19 15.27 85.80 52.77
N THR A 20 15.53 84.84 51.88
CA THR A 20 14.47 83.96 51.32
C THR A 20 14.48 82.55 51.92
N ALA A 21 15.53 82.19 52.66
CA ALA A 21 15.64 80.91 53.36
C ALA A 21 15.09 81.07 54.77
N GLY A 22 14.19 80.17 55.19
CA GLY A 22 13.77 80.02 56.58
C GLY A 22 14.64 78.99 57.32
N LYS A 23 14.37 78.78 58.61
CA LYS A 23 15.04 77.75 59.43
C LYS A 23 15.02 76.36 58.78
N ALA A 24 13.95 75.99 58.08
CA ALA A 24 13.80 74.70 57.39
C ALA A 24 14.72 74.52 56.17
N GLN A 25 15.31 75.61 55.67
CA GLN A 25 16.29 75.60 54.58
C GLN A 25 17.75 75.57 55.10
N VAL A 26 17.96 75.65 56.41
CA VAL A 26 19.29 75.60 57.05
C VAL A 26 19.48 74.23 57.72
N LEU A 27 20.65 73.63 57.51
CA LEU A 27 20.99 72.30 58.04
C LEU A 27 20.95 72.29 59.58
N ALA A 28 20.28 71.29 60.15
CA ALA A 28 20.25 71.10 61.59
C ALA A 28 21.67 71.02 62.18
N GLY A 29 21.90 71.79 63.25
CA GLY A 29 23.21 71.93 63.90
C GLY A 29 24.09 73.06 63.34
N TYR A 30 23.67 73.74 62.27
CA TYR A 30 24.28 74.96 61.77
C TYR A 30 23.40 76.17 62.09
N THR A 31 24.01 77.34 62.27
CA THR A 31 23.30 78.60 62.55
C THR A 31 23.41 79.57 61.37
N ALA A 32 22.36 80.34 61.14
CA ALA A 32 22.32 81.42 60.15
C ALA A 32 21.23 82.45 60.51
N VAL A 33 21.34 83.67 59.98
CA VAL A 33 20.21 84.60 59.93
C VAL A 33 19.30 84.15 58.77
N THR A 34 18.04 83.91 59.07
CA THR A 34 17.01 83.42 58.13
C THR A 34 15.80 84.35 58.13
N SER A 35 14.91 84.21 57.15
CA SER A 35 13.71 85.05 57.00
C SER A 35 12.75 85.02 58.19
N ASP A 36 12.88 84.01 59.04
CA ASP A 36 12.06 83.73 60.22
C ASP A 36 12.87 83.80 61.53
N SER A 37 13.96 84.57 61.54
CA SER A 37 14.92 84.65 62.65
C SER A 37 14.98 85.99 63.39
N GLU A 38 14.25 87.02 62.95
CA GLU A 38 14.22 88.36 63.57
C GLU A 38 15.64 88.95 63.73
N ASP A 39 16.39 88.99 62.64
CA ASP A 39 17.79 89.44 62.55
C ASP A 39 18.82 88.68 63.43
N GLU A 40 18.42 87.59 64.10
CA GLU A 40 19.28 86.80 64.97
C GLU A 40 19.78 85.49 64.34
N ALA A 41 20.99 85.06 64.71
CA ALA A 41 21.51 83.78 64.24
C ALA A 41 20.79 82.61 64.94
N VAL A 42 19.97 81.86 64.20
CA VAL A 42 19.18 80.74 64.73
C VAL A 42 19.64 79.40 64.15
N THR A 43 19.46 78.33 64.91
CA THR A 43 19.77 76.97 64.45
C THR A 43 18.78 76.52 63.38
N GLY A 44 19.30 75.98 62.28
CA GLY A 44 18.49 75.39 61.22
C GLY A 44 17.72 74.14 61.66
N THR A 45 16.65 73.82 60.92
CA THR A 45 15.79 72.66 61.19
C THR A 45 15.76 71.65 60.04
N MET A 46 16.48 71.87 58.94
CA MET A 46 16.55 70.89 57.84
C MET A 46 17.21 69.59 58.33
N PRO A 47 16.52 68.43 58.25
CA PRO A 47 17.10 67.16 58.65
C PRO A 47 18.32 66.80 57.79
N ASN A 48 19.37 66.27 58.42
CA ASN A 48 20.47 65.61 57.72
C ASN A 48 20.14 64.13 57.57
N ASN A 49 19.79 63.72 56.35
CA ASN A 49 19.43 62.34 56.04
C ASN A 49 20.66 61.46 55.76
N GLY A 50 21.87 62.01 55.78
CA GLY A 50 23.10 61.30 55.47
C GLY A 50 23.17 60.83 54.02
N GLU A 51 24.03 59.85 53.75
CA GLU A 51 24.19 59.28 52.41
C GLU A 51 22.98 58.41 52.04
N GLN A 52 22.48 58.61 50.82
CA GLN A 52 21.35 57.84 50.30
C GLN A 52 21.82 56.85 49.23
N SER A 53 21.96 55.59 49.63
CA SER A 53 22.38 54.50 48.74
C SER A 53 21.38 53.35 48.78
N ALA A 54 21.13 52.75 47.62
CA ALA A 54 20.25 51.59 47.48
C ALA A 54 20.61 50.78 46.22
N THR A 55 20.28 49.49 46.24
CA THR A 55 20.36 48.63 45.05
C THR A 55 18.95 48.15 44.72
N LEU A 56 18.43 48.59 43.56
CA LEU A 56 17.05 48.36 43.15
C LEU A 56 16.93 47.16 42.21
N LYS A 57 15.96 46.28 42.51
CA LYS A 57 15.46 45.27 41.57
C LYS A 57 14.33 45.86 40.71
N CYS A 58 13.97 45.19 39.62
CA CYS A 58 12.88 45.57 38.74
C CYS A 58 11.58 45.70 39.54
N GLY A 59 10.89 46.83 39.36
CA GLY A 59 9.67 47.17 40.09
C GLY A 59 9.90 47.74 41.50
N GLN A 60 11.13 47.81 42.01
CA GLN A 60 11.43 48.47 43.28
C GLN A 60 11.70 49.97 43.10
N SER A 61 11.44 50.73 44.15
CA SER A 61 11.77 52.15 44.23
C SER A 61 12.33 52.49 45.61
N LYS A 62 13.13 53.56 45.69
CA LYS A 62 13.64 54.12 46.94
C LYS A 62 13.08 55.53 47.09
N GLN A 63 12.28 55.74 48.13
CA GLN A 63 11.88 57.07 48.54
C GLN A 63 13.08 57.80 49.14
N ILE A 64 13.33 59.02 48.67
CA ILE A 64 14.35 59.91 49.21
C ILE A 64 13.63 60.94 50.08
N PRO A 65 13.85 60.95 51.41
CA PRO A 65 13.17 61.87 52.31
C PRO A 65 13.60 63.33 52.05
N ALA A 66 12.70 64.28 52.31
CA ALA A 66 13.00 65.70 52.24
C ALA A 66 14.09 66.08 53.26
N GLY A 67 14.97 67.02 52.89
CA GLY A 67 16.09 67.47 53.71
C GLY A 67 17.43 67.36 52.97
N TYR A 68 18.52 67.47 53.73
CA TYR A 68 19.88 67.43 53.18
C TYR A 68 20.37 65.99 53.06
N THR A 69 21.02 65.66 51.95
CA THR A 69 21.72 64.38 51.75
C THR A 69 23.19 64.67 51.48
N THR A 70 24.08 63.91 52.09
CA THR A 70 25.53 64.12 51.95
C THR A 70 26.11 63.54 50.66
N GLY A 71 25.27 62.92 49.82
CA GLY A 71 25.65 62.17 48.62
C GLY A 71 25.04 60.77 48.62
N GLY A 72 25.64 59.85 47.85
CA GLY A 72 25.21 58.45 47.76
C GLY A 72 25.00 57.98 46.31
N THR A 73 24.67 56.70 46.13
CA THR A 73 24.40 56.14 44.79
C THR A 73 23.28 55.12 44.85
N VAL A 74 22.27 55.32 44.01
CA VAL A 74 21.22 54.33 43.77
C VAL A 74 21.58 53.56 42.51
N THR A 75 21.85 52.27 42.66
CA THR A 75 22.23 51.38 41.56
C THR A 75 21.09 50.44 41.20
N ALA A 76 20.98 50.07 39.93
CA ALA A 76 20.09 48.99 39.51
C ALA A 76 20.85 47.66 39.52
N VAL A 77 20.19 46.60 39.96
CA VAL A 77 20.67 45.22 39.77
C VAL A 77 20.72 44.92 38.27
N SER A 78 21.71 44.13 37.84
CA SER A 78 21.88 43.80 36.42
C SER A 78 20.63 43.13 35.83
N LEU A 79 20.37 43.35 34.54
CA LEU A 79 19.29 42.67 33.82
C LEU A 79 19.50 41.14 33.81
N ALA A 80 20.76 40.71 33.74
CA ALA A 80 21.13 39.28 33.71
C ALA A 80 20.68 38.54 34.97
N SER A 81 20.96 39.09 36.16
CA SER A 81 20.52 38.50 37.44
C SER A 81 19.01 38.48 37.65
N GLN A 82 18.25 39.18 36.80
CA GLN A 82 16.79 39.31 36.92
C GLN A 82 16.04 38.56 35.81
N THR A 83 16.76 37.98 34.86
CA THR A 83 16.21 37.25 33.71
C THR A 83 16.86 35.89 33.56
N VAL A 84 17.17 35.23 34.69
CA VAL A 84 17.80 33.90 34.70
C VAL A 84 16.90 32.91 33.97
N GLY A 85 17.45 32.26 32.95
CA GLY A 85 16.74 31.26 32.15
C GLY A 85 17.71 30.40 31.34
N ASP A 86 17.23 29.24 30.91
CA ASP A 86 17.97 28.22 30.15
C ASP A 86 17.52 28.12 28.68
N ALA A 87 16.45 28.82 28.30
CA ALA A 87 15.93 28.81 26.95
C ALA A 87 16.95 29.38 25.94
N THR A 88 17.15 28.67 24.85
CA THR A 88 17.88 29.15 23.68
C THR A 88 16.91 29.62 22.59
N ALA A 89 17.42 30.36 21.60
CA ALA A 89 16.61 30.79 20.45
C ALA A 89 15.88 29.62 19.75
N ALA A 90 16.46 28.42 19.76
CA ALA A 90 15.89 27.21 19.15
C ALA A 90 14.64 26.69 19.86
N TYR A 91 14.40 27.11 21.10
CA TYR A 91 13.22 26.78 21.89
C TYR A 91 12.19 27.92 21.96
N ILE A 92 12.44 29.03 21.26
CA ILE A 92 11.53 30.18 21.22
C ILE A 92 10.90 30.24 19.84
N TYR A 93 9.57 30.45 19.81
CA TYR A 93 8.80 30.50 18.57
C TYR A 93 9.31 31.58 17.62
N LYS A 94 9.36 31.28 16.31
CA LYS A 94 9.83 32.21 15.29
C LYS A 94 9.01 33.50 15.31
N GLY A 95 9.69 34.64 15.34
CA GLY A 95 9.07 35.96 15.43
C GLY A 95 8.66 36.37 16.86
N LYS A 96 8.88 35.52 17.87
CA LYS A 96 8.76 35.88 19.29
C LYS A 96 10.13 36.17 19.89
N THR A 97 10.15 36.91 21.00
CA THR A 97 11.39 37.26 21.69
C THR A 97 11.24 37.05 23.19
N ALA A 98 12.34 36.67 23.85
CA ALA A 98 12.41 36.55 25.31
C ALA A 98 13.71 37.18 25.82
N TRP A 99 13.71 37.66 27.06
CA TRP A 99 14.93 38.06 27.75
C TRP A 99 15.46 36.88 28.56
N VAL A 100 16.71 36.48 28.30
CA VAL A 100 17.38 35.36 28.98
C VAL A 100 18.80 35.80 29.33
N ASN A 101 19.15 35.70 30.61
CA ASN A 101 20.45 36.07 31.17
C ASN A 101 20.94 37.46 30.70
N GLY A 102 20.01 38.42 30.61
CA GLY A 102 20.32 39.81 30.25
C GLY A 102 20.31 40.11 28.76
N SER A 103 20.13 39.09 27.91
CA SER A 103 20.14 39.23 26.46
C SER A 103 18.75 38.97 25.88
N LYS A 104 18.36 39.76 24.87
CA LYS A 104 17.13 39.53 24.12
C LYS A 104 17.38 38.44 23.07
N LEU A 105 16.77 37.28 23.28
CA LEU A 105 16.77 36.19 22.31
C LEU A 105 15.59 36.35 21.36
N SER A 106 15.85 36.22 20.06
CA SER A 106 14.81 36.11 19.04
C SER A 106 14.64 34.64 18.67
N GLY A 107 13.40 34.16 18.69
CA GLY A 107 13.09 32.77 18.44
C GLY A 107 13.36 32.36 17.00
N ASN A 108 13.93 31.16 16.84
CA ASN A 108 14.19 30.52 15.56
C ASN A 108 13.80 29.03 15.57
N MET A 109 12.93 28.62 16.50
CA MET A 109 12.44 27.24 16.58
C MET A 109 11.89 26.75 15.24
N THR A 110 12.31 25.54 14.84
CA THR A 110 11.86 24.85 13.62
C THR A 110 11.36 23.44 13.96
N CYS A 111 10.33 22.98 13.26
CA CYS A 111 9.91 21.58 13.33
C CYS A 111 10.87 20.74 12.48
N GLN A 112 11.55 19.77 13.10
CA GLN A 112 12.49 18.89 12.41
C GLN A 112 11.74 17.86 11.57
N SER A 113 12.19 17.64 10.33
CA SER A 113 11.69 16.55 9.49
C SER A 113 12.09 15.19 10.08
N VAL A 114 11.36 14.15 9.69
CA VAL A 114 11.82 12.77 9.91
C VAL A 114 13.19 12.56 9.26
N LEU A 115 14.03 11.72 9.84
CA LEU A 115 15.40 11.50 9.39
C LEU A 115 15.48 10.65 8.11
N SER A 116 14.46 9.82 7.87
CA SER A 116 14.31 9.04 6.65
C SER A 116 12.85 8.67 6.43
N PHE A 117 12.52 8.36 5.18
CA PHE A 117 11.19 7.87 4.78
C PHE A 117 11.32 6.87 3.64
N SER A 118 10.61 5.75 3.75
CA SER A 118 10.52 4.73 2.72
C SER A 118 9.14 4.10 2.72
N VAL A 119 8.66 3.70 1.54
CA VAL A 119 7.37 3.01 1.39
C VAL A 119 7.60 1.75 0.57
N ALA A 120 7.10 0.61 1.05
CA ALA A 120 7.24 -0.68 0.40
C ALA A 120 5.88 -1.36 0.21
N ALA A 121 5.73 -2.15 -0.85
CA ALA A 121 4.53 -2.93 -1.09
C ALA A 121 4.30 -3.92 0.06
N TYR A 122 3.07 -3.99 0.56
CA TYR A 122 2.70 -4.89 1.66
C TYR A 122 1.69 -5.94 1.21
N SER A 123 0.70 -5.53 0.41
CA SER A 123 -0.26 -6.42 -0.23
C SER A 123 -0.78 -5.80 -1.53
N THR A 124 -1.82 -6.39 -2.12
CA THR A 124 -2.43 -5.88 -3.35
C THR A 124 -3.14 -4.54 -3.17
N SER A 125 -3.52 -4.17 -1.94
CA SER A 125 -4.20 -2.91 -1.65
C SER A 125 -3.55 -2.08 -0.55
N GLN A 126 -2.34 -2.48 -0.14
CA GLN A 126 -1.66 -1.88 1.01
C GLN A 126 -0.17 -1.71 0.78
N VAL A 127 0.38 -0.69 1.43
CA VAL A 127 1.82 -0.44 1.52
C VAL A 127 2.23 -0.21 2.97
N LEU A 128 3.48 -0.54 3.29
CA LEU A 128 4.11 -0.24 4.58
C LEU A 128 4.94 1.03 4.44
N ALA A 129 4.50 2.10 5.09
CA ALA A 129 5.27 3.32 5.24
C ALA A 129 6.14 3.21 6.49
N THR A 130 7.44 3.47 6.35
CA THR A 130 8.43 3.44 7.44
C THR A 130 9.22 4.73 7.46
N TRP A 131 9.45 5.29 8.64
CA TRP A 131 10.24 6.49 8.83
C TRP A 131 11.09 6.42 10.09
N LYS A 132 12.09 7.29 10.19
CA LYS A 132 12.89 7.45 11.40
C LYS A 132 12.59 8.80 12.05
N ASN A 133 12.17 8.79 13.31
CA ASN A 133 11.79 9.98 14.06
C ASN A 133 12.96 10.95 14.21
N PRO A 134 12.71 12.27 14.33
CA PRO A 134 13.74 13.24 14.63
C PRO A 134 14.60 12.85 15.85
N SER A 135 15.88 13.20 15.82
CA SER A 135 16.83 12.91 16.90
C SER A 135 16.67 13.84 18.09
N MET A 136 16.10 15.01 17.87
CA MET A 136 16.00 16.10 18.83
C MET A 136 14.84 17.01 18.50
N GLY A 137 14.48 17.84 19.49
CA GLY A 137 13.35 18.75 19.37
C GLY A 137 12.00 18.08 19.60
N PRO A 138 10.94 18.89 19.71
CA PRO A 138 9.60 18.40 20.01
C PRO A 138 9.00 17.68 18.79
N PHE A 139 8.43 16.49 18.99
CA PHE A 139 7.82 15.67 17.94
C PHE A 139 6.48 15.12 18.43
N SER A 140 5.41 15.41 17.69
CA SER A 140 4.04 14.97 18.02
C SER A 140 3.54 13.86 17.08
N GLY A 141 4.14 13.73 15.89
CA GLY A 141 3.85 12.68 14.94
C GLY A 141 4.16 13.10 13.51
N VAL A 142 3.57 12.37 12.56
CA VAL A 142 3.69 12.62 11.12
C VAL A 142 2.33 12.73 10.46
N ILE A 143 2.32 13.39 9.32
CA ILE A 143 1.26 13.40 8.32
C ILE A 143 1.81 12.71 7.09
N ILE A 144 1.07 11.73 6.55
CA ILE A 144 1.40 11.13 5.25
C ILE A 144 0.25 11.42 4.30
N CYS A 145 0.59 11.94 3.13
CA CYS A 145 -0.31 12.07 1.99
C CYS A 145 0.12 11.14 0.87
N ALA A 146 -0.84 10.68 0.07
CA ALA A 146 -0.59 9.80 -1.08
C ALA A 146 -1.55 10.11 -2.23
N LYS A 147 -1.03 10.24 -3.45
CA LYS A 147 -1.85 10.40 -4.66
C LYS A 147 -1.17 9.82 -5.89
N THR A 148 -1.91 9.73 -6.99
CA THR A 148 -1.40 9.32 -8.30
C THR A 148 -1.01 10.55 -9.14
N GLY A 149 -0.16 10.37 -10.15
CA GLY A 149 0.21 11.44 -11.09
C GLY A 149 1.27 12.45 -10.62
N GLY A 150 1.68 12.42 -9.34
CA GLY A 150 2.80 13.23 -8.83
C GLY A 150 2.77 13.38 -7.31
N TYR A 151 3.84 13.93 -6.74
CA TYR A 151 3.96 14.09 -5.28
C TYR A 151 2.91 15.07 -4.71
N PRO A 152 2.33 14.76 -3.53
CA PRO A 152 1.50 15.70 -2.80
C PRO A 152 2.27 16.99 -2.48
N THR A 153 1.61 18.15 -2.58
CA THR A 153 2.27 19.47 -2.38
C THR A 153 1.97 20.09 -1.02
N SER A 154 1.01 19.54 -0.27
CA SER A 154 0.65 20.02 1.06
C SER A 154 0.09 18.91 1.95
N ILE A 155 0.02 19.17 3.25
CA ILE A 155 -0.58 18.27 4.26
C ILE A 155 -2.08 18.00 4.07
N HIS A 156 -2.75 18.71 3.15
CA HIS A 156 -4.17 18.56 2.84
C HIS A 156 -4.41 17.86 1.49
N ASP A 157 -3.35 17.56 0.74
CA ASP A 157 -3.40 16.99 -0.60
C ASP A 157 -3.47 15.46 -0.54
N SER A 158 -4.68 14.92 -0.36
CA SER A 158 -4.94 13.46 -0.24
C SER A 158 -4.23 12.80 0.96
N ARG A 159 -4.59 13.27 2.15
CA ARG A 159 -4.07 12.77 3.43
C ARG A 159 -4.55 11.34 3.70
N VAL A 160 -3.60 10.44 3.99
CA VAL A 160 -3.88 9.01 4.25
C VAL A 160 -3.52 8.58 5.67
N TYR A 161 -2.68 9.35 6.38
CA TYR A 161 -2.31 9.05 7.76
C TYR A 161 -1.99 10.30 8.59
N THR A 162 -2.29 10.23 9.88
CA THR A 162 -1.83 11.17 10.92
C THR A 162 -1.57 10.42 12.21
N GLY A 163 -0.40 10.63 12.80
CA GLY A 163 -0.04 10.05 14.10
C GLY A 163 1.44 9.73 14.21
N VAL A 164 1.83 9.12 15.33
CA VAL A 164 3.24 8.83 15.65
C VAL A 164 3.75 7.48 15.10
N GLY A 165 2.87 6.68 14.50
CA GLY A 165 3.13 5.30 14.10
C GLY A 165 3.24 4.36 15.30
N ASN A 166 4.06 3.32 15.18
CA ASN A 166 4.25 2.31 16.22
C ASN A 166 5.41 2.60 17.20
N ASN A 167 6.20 3.67 16.99
CA ASN A 167 7.30 4.05 17.87
C ASN A 167 7.41 5.58 17.99
N ALA A 168 7.34 6.09 19.22
CA ALA A 168 7.43 7.53 19.52
C ALA A 168 8.82 7.99 20.00
N ALA A 169 9.77 7.07 20.17
CA ALA A 169 11.10 7.42 20.67
C ALA A 169 11.87 8.32 19.68
N ALA A 170 12.65 9.28 20.21
CA ALA A 170 13.59 10.06 19.41
C ALA A 170 14.61 9.13 18.72
N ASN A 171 14.97 9.41 17.47
CA ASN A 171 15.72 8.50 16.60
C ASN A 171 15.10 7.11 16.38
N GLY A 172 13.92 6.83 16.93
CA GLY A 172 13.23 5.55 16.76
C GLY A 172 12.72 5.37 15.34
N THR A 173 12.77 4.14 14.83
CA THR A 173 12.09 3.78 13.59
C THR A 173 10.63 3.49 13.89
N SER A 174 9.73 4.13 13.15
CA SER A 174 8.28 3.98 13.25
C SER A 174 7.68 3.63 11.89
N SER A 175 6.51 3.02 11.88
CA SER A 175 5.86 2.51 10.68
C SER A 175 4.34 2.46 10.79
N VAL A 176 3.66 2.45 9.63
CA VAL A 176 2.21 2.24 9.51
C VAL A 176 1.85 1.58 8.18
N ILE A 177 0.80 0.74 8.20
CA ILE A 177 0.20 0.18 6.99
C ILE A 177 -0.83 1.17 6.44
N ILE A 178 -0.67 1.57 5.19
CA ILE A 178 -1.63 2.40 4.45
C ILE A 178 -2.45 1.48 3.55
N SER A 179 -3.78 1.54 3.65
CA SER A 179 -4.72 0.67 2.93
C SER A 179 -5.60 1.44 1.93
N GLY A 180 -6.43 0.70 1.18
CA GLY A 180 -7.37 1.30 0.22
C GLY A 180 -6.72 1.77 -1.09
N LEU A 181 -5.54 1.24 -1.42
CA LEU A 181 -4.81 1.57 -2.63
C LEU A 181 -5.17 0.63 -3.77
N THR A 182 -5.12 1.11 -5.01
CA THR A 182 -5.38 0.27 -6.19
C THR A 182 -4.16 -0.63 -6.50
N PRO A 183 -4.35 -1.95 -6.72
CA PRO A 183 -3.27 -2.87 -7.06
C PRO A 183 -2.47 -2.43 -8.29
N GLY A 184 -1.14 -2.51 -8.21
CA GLY A 184 -0.24 -2.20 -9.32
C GLY A 184 -0.14 -0.71 -9.70
N THR A 185 -0.93 0.17 -9.07
CA THR A 185 -0.91 1.61 -9.35
C THR A 185 0.20 2.30 -8.56
N THR A 186 1.04 3.08 -9.23
CA THR A 186 2.08 3.87 -8.57
C THR A 186 1.48 5.06 -7.83
N TYR A 187 1.70 5.11 -6.52
CA TYR A 187 1.40 6.23 -5.65
C TYR A 187 2.67 6.99 -5.28
N TYR A 188 2.51 8.31 -5.18
CA TYR A 188 3.53 9.24 -4.73
C TYR A 188 3.18 9.69 -3.32
N PHE A 189 4.10 9.51 -2.40
CA PHE A 189 3.93 9.78 -0.97
C PHE A 189 4.77 10.97 -0.54
N CYS A 190 4.20 11.82 0.30
CA CYS A 190 4.93 12.84 1.05
C CYS A 190 4.67 12.64 2.55
N ILE A 191 5.71 12.76 3.35
CA ILE A 191 5.61 12.75 4.82
C ILE A 191 6.08 14.08 5.41
N TRP A 192 5.31 14.63 6.34
CA TRP A 192 5.69 15.78 7.15
C TRP A 192 5.66 15.39 8.63
N ALA A 193 6.76 15.61 9.35
CA ALA A 193 6.70 15.62 10.81
C ALA A 193 5.96 16.87 11.30
N TYR A 194 5.25 16.75 12.41
CA TYR A 194 4.60 17.87 13.08
C TYR A 194 4.87 17.93 14.58
N THR A 195 4.74 19.12 15.11
CA THR A 195 4.82 19.44 16.54
C THR A 195 3.61 20.26 16.94
N THR A 196 2.87 19.81 17.95
CA THR A 196 1.73 20.54 18.51
C THR A 196 2.20 21.40 19.69
N CYS A 197 1.83 22.68 19.70
CA CYS A 197 1.96 23.53 20.88
C CYS A 197 0.73 24.44 21.05
N SER A 198 0.74 25.34 22.04
CA SER A 198 -0.39 26.23 22.33
C SER A 198 -0.76 27.18 21.18
N ALA A 199 0.12 27.37 20.20
CA ALA A 199 -0.13 28.16 18.99
C ALA A 199 -0.65 27.33 17.80
N GLY A 200 -0.87 26.01 17.98
CA GLY A 200 -1.27 25.08 16.92
C GLY A 200 -0.16 24.11 16.50
N ASP A 201 -0.37 23.48 15.35
CA ASP A 201 0.58 22.52 14.77
C ASP A 201 1.59 23.20 13.85
N PHE A 202 2.85 22.80 14.01
CA PHE A 202 3.96 23.21 13.16
C PHE A 202 4.43 22.03 12.34
N TYR A 203 4.74 22.28 11.07
CA TYR A 203 5.13 21.24 10.13
C TYR A 203 6.56 21.45 9.66
N SER A 204 7.25 20.34 9.47
CA SER A 204 8.58 20.27 8.87
C SER A 204 8.51 20.35 7.33
N GLY A 205 9.64 20.15 6.63
CA GLY A 205 9.65 19.90 5.18
C GLY A 205 9.18 18.49 4.83
N CYS A 206 8.68 18.28 3.59
CA CYS A 206 8.30 16.95 3.10
C CYS A 206 9.54 16.10 2.78
N LEU A 207 9.52 14.82 3.17
CA LEU A 207 10.30 13.77 2.50
C LEU A 207 9.40 12.93 1.57
N GLN A 208 9.95 12.51 0.44
CA GLN A 208 9.21 11.89 -0.65
C GLN A 208 9.58 10.41 -0.80
N ALA A 209 8.60 9.59 -1.17
CA ALA A 209 8.81 8.22 -1.60
C ALA A 209 7.74 7.83 -2.62
N THR A 210 8.00 6.82 -3.43
CA THR A 210 6.99 6.25 -4.34
C THR A 210 6.89 4.75 -4.12
N CYS A 211 5.69 4.21 -4.32
CA CYS A 211 5.45 2.79 -4.22
C CYS A 211 4.19 2.41 -5.00
N ALA A 212 4.16 1.20 -5.54
CA ALA A 212 2.93 0.58 -6.03
C ALA A 212 2.60 -0.61 -5.12
N PRO A 213 1.34 -0.79 -4.68
CA PRO A 213 0.89 -2.05 -4.10
C PRO A 213 1.14 -3.20 -5.07
N THR A 214 1.26 -4.42 -4.55
CA THR A 214 1.49 -5.61 -5.38
C THR A 214 0.41 -5.71 -6.47
N ALA A 215 0.83 -5.82 -7.73
CA ALA A 215 -0.13 -6.01 -8.82
C ALA A 215 -0.93 -7.31 -8.61
N SER A 216 -2.20 -7.33 -9.00
CA SER A 216 -3.00 -8.55 -9.04
C SER A 216 -3.76 -8.67 -10.34
N GLY A 217 -4.01 -9.89 -10.81
CA GLY A 217 -4.71 -10.10 -12.07
C GLY A 217 -4.91 -11.56 -12.46
N ARG A 218 -5.53 -11.74 -13.62
CA ARG A 218 -5.76 -13.03 -14.28
C ARG A 218 -5.49 -12.90 -15.78
N LYS A 219 -4.73 -13.83 -16.36
CA LYS A 219 -4.55 -13.95 -17.82
C LYS A 219 -4.74 -15.40 -18.25
N ALA A 220 -5.56 -15.60 -19.28
CA ALA A 220 -5.76 -16.90 -19.92
C ALA A 220 -5.02 -16.92 -21.27
N PHE A 221 -4.35 -18.04 -21.53
CA PHE A 221 -3.50 -18.30 -22.67
C PHE A 221 -4.12 -19.43 -23.49
N THR A 222 -4.56 -19.12 -24.71
CA THR A 222 -5.09 -20.09 -25.69
C THR A 222 -4.11 -20.37 -26.83
N ALA A 223 -2.95 -19.69 -26.80
CA ALA A 223 -1.80 -19.91 -27.66
C ALA A 223 -0.51 -19.83 -26.81
N SER A 224 0.57 -20.45 -27.30
CA SER A 224 1.87 -20.41 -26.63
C SER A 224 2.50 -19.03 -26.71
N GLU A 225 2.90 -18.47 -25.56
CA GLU A 225 3.58 -17.18 -25.46
C GLU A 225 4.37 -17.11 -24.13
N ILE A 226 5.04 -15.97 -23.89
CA ILE A 226 5.75 -15.73 -22.62
C ILE A 226 4.91 -14.82 -21.73
N PHE A 227 4.71 -15.23 -20.48
CA PHE A 227 4.18 -14.36 -19.43
C PHE A 227 5.34 -13.69 -18.68
N ASN A 228 5.37 -12.35 -18.69
CA ASN A 228 6.31 -11.57 -17.89
C ASN A 228 5.66 -11.24 -16.53
N VAL A 229 6.27 -11.67 -15.44
CA VAL A 229 5.77 -11.43 -14.08
C VAL A 229 5.76 -9.92 -13.79
N PRO A 230 4.60 -9.32 -13.45
CA PRO A 230 4.51 -7.88 -13.21
C PRO A 230 5.34 -7.38 -12.03
N ALA A 231 5.57 -6.06 -11.97
CA ALA A 231 6.24 -5.41 -10.85
C ALA A 231 5.54 -5.73 -9.50
N GLY A 232 6.34 -6.00 -8.46
CA GLY A 232 5.84 -6.29 -7.11
C GLY A 232 5.27 -7.70 -6.90
N VAL A 233 5.00 -8.46 -7.97
CA VAL A 233 4.47 -9.84 -7.87
C VAL A 233 5.57 -10.80 -7.45
N ARG A 234 5.31 -11.57 -6.37
CA ARG A 234 6.24 -12.55 -5.81
C ARG A 234 5.70 -13.98 -5.78
N SER A 235 4.44 -14.15 -6.15
CA SER A 235 3.75 -15.43 -6.15
C SER A 235 2.71 -15.44 -7.26
N ILE A 236 2.53 -16.58 -7.93
CA ILE A 236 1.50 -16.79 -8.94
C ILE A 236 0.83 -18.15 -8.76
N ASN A 237 -0.37 -18.31 -9.29
CA ASN A 237 -1.04 -19.60 -9.44
C ASN A 237 -1.18 -19.93 -10.92
N ILE A 238 -0.94 -21.18 -11.30
CA ILE A 238 -1.03 -21.63 -12.68
C ILE A 238 -2.00 -22.81 -12.75
N PHE A 239 -2.97 -22.74 -13.66
CA PHE A 239 -3.88 -23.81 -14.03
C PHE A 239 -3.65 -24.16 -15.51
N ALA A 240 -3.47 -25.42 -15.84
CA ALA A 240 -3.24 -25.90 -17.20
C ALA A 240 -4.31 -26.91 -17.61
N VAL A 241 -4.71 -26.85 -18.88
CA VAL A 241 -5.63 -27.76 -19.56
C VAL A 241 -4.92 -28.27 -20.80
N GLY A 242 -4.72 -29.58 -20.94
CA GLY A 242 -4.16 -30.17 -22.16
C GLY A 242 -5.09 -29.99 -23.37
N GLY A 243 -4.58 -30.28 -24.57
CA GLY A 243 -5.43 -30.38 -25.76
C GLY A 243 -6.46 -31.49 -25.61
N GLY A 244 -7.66 -31.31 -26.15
CA GLY A 244 -8.65 -32.38 -26.26
C GLY A 244 -8.27 -33.34 -27.38
N SER A 245 -8.62 -34.62 -27.24
CA SER A 245 -8.38 -35.58 -28.32
C SER A 245 -9.44 -35.48 -29.40
N GLY A 246 -9.06 -35.83 -30.64
CA GLY A 246 -10.01 -36.05 -31.71
C GLY A 246 -10.86 -37.30 -31.43
N CYS A 247 -11.89 -37.49 -32.23
CA CYS A 247 -12.74 -38.67 -32.19
C CYS A 247 -12.21 -39.84 -33.05
N THR A 248 -12.91 -40.97 -33.03
CA THR A 248 -12.71 -42.08 -33.97
C THR A 248 -13.70 -42.05 -35.13
N TYR A 249 -13.34 -42.67 -36.27
CA TYR A 249 -14.26 -42.91 -37.38
C TYR A 249 -15.29 -43.97 -37.04
N GLY A 250 -16.54 -43.78 -37.48
CA GLY A 250 -17.58 -44.81 -37.49
C GLY A 250 -17.45 -45.81 -38.65
N SER A 251 -18.49 -46.61 -38.89
CA SER A 251 -18.69 -47.46 -40.07
C SER A 251 -20.10 -47.23 -40.64
N SER A 252 -20.47 -47.90 -41.73
CA SER A 252 -21.85 -47.84 -42.24
C SER A 252 -22.91 -48.37 -41.25
N THR A 253 -22.50 -49.08 -40.20
CA THR A 253 -23.38 -49.72 -39.21
C THR A 253 -23.13 -49.28 -37.77
N VAL A 254 -22.07 -48.52 -37.49
CA VAL A 254 -21.75 -48.01 -36.14
C VAL A 254 -21.27 -46.56 -36.20
N GLY A 255 -21.70 -45.72 -35.28
CA GLY A 255 -21.13 -44.39 -35.08
C GLY A 255 -19.81 -44.44 -34.33
N GLY A 256 -18.94 -43.46 -34.62
CA GLY A 256 -17.65 -43.28 -33.97
C GLY A 256 -17.77 -42.79 -32.53
N GLY A 257 -16.81 -43.13 -31.70
CA GLY A 257 -16.72 -42.65 -30.32
C GLY A 257 -16.26 -41.19 -30.25
N GLY A 258 -16.72 -40.49 -29.22
CA GLY A 258 -16.30 -39.13 -28.92
C GLY A 258 -14.86 -39.08 -28.39
N GLY A 259 -14.15 -38.01 -28.75
CA GLY A 259 -12.87 -37.63 -28.18
C GLY A 259 -13.00 -37.20 -26.73
N ALA A 260 -11.90 -37.26 -26.00
CA ALA A 260 -11.84 -36.86 -24.59
C ALA A 260 -11.44 -35.41 -24.46
N GLY A 261 -11.86 -34.77 -23.37
CA GLY A 261 -11.25 -33.51 -22.96
C GLY A 261 -9.79 -33.69 -22.57
N GLY A 262 -8.99 -32.63 -22.67
CA GLY A 262 -7.62 -32.60 -22.11
C GLY A 262 -7.64 -32.70 -20.60
N CYS A 263 -6.62 -33.31 -19.99
CA CYS A 263 -6.54 -33.35 -18.53
C CYS A 263 -6.30 -31.95 -17.97
N THR A 264 -6.59 -31.74 -16.69
CA THR A 264 -6.28 -30.48 -15.99
C THR A 264 -5.31 -30.70 -14.84
N ALA A 265 -4.46 -29.71 -14.59
CA ALA A 265 -3.55 -29.66 -13.44
C ALA A 265 -3.37 -28.22 -12.98
N TYR A 266 -3.09 -28.00 -11.71
CA TYR A 266 -2.75 -26.67 -11.20
C TYR A 266 -1.75 -26.72 -10.05
N THR A 267 -1.08 -25.60 -9.85
CA THR A 267 -0.23 -25.37 -8.68
C THR A 267 -0.39 -23.93 -8.24
N ASN A 268 -0.58 -23.76 -6.94
CA ASN A 268 -0.78 -22.46 -6.31
C ASN A 268 0.49 -22.01 -5.60
N ASN A 269 0.57 -20.72 -5.32
CA ASN A 269 1.64 -20.10 -4.53
C ASN A 269 3.05 -20.37 -5.08
N ILE A 270 3.22 -20.35 -6.40
CA ILE A 270 4.51 -20.56 -7.06
C ILE A 270 5.38 -19.32 -6.85
N PRO A 271 6.55 -19.44 -6.20
CA PRO A 271 7.41 -18.29 -5.95
C PRO A 271 8.04 -17.76 -7.23
N VAL A 272 7.93 -16.45 -7.44
CA VAL A 272 8.49 -15.73 -8.59
C VAL A 272 9.14 -14.42 -8.16
N ASN A 273 9.94 -13.86 -9.04
CA ASN A 273 10.47 -12.51 -8.94
C ASN A 273 9.83 -11.64 -10.02
N PRO A 274 9.62 -10.33 -9.77
CA PRO A 274 9.25 -9.38 -10.80
C PRO A 274 10.19 -9.46 -11.99
N GLY A 275 9.63 -9.53 -13.19
CA GLY A 275 10.39 -9.66 -14.44
C GLY A 275 10.76 -11.10 -14.83
N ASP A 276 10.47 -12.11 -13.99
CA ASP A 276 10.62 -13.51 -14.40
C ASP A 276 9.77 -13.80 -15.66
N GLN A 277 10.31 -14.62 -16.55
CA GLN A 277 9.64 -15.07 -17.75
C GLN A 277 9.12 -16.49 -17.56
N ILE A 278 7.81 -16.67 -17.69
CA ILE A 278 7.16 -17.97 -17.67
C ILE A 278 6.79 -18.34 -19.10
N ALA A 279 7.46 -19.33 -19.67
CA ALA A 279 7.16 -19.85 -20.99
C ALA A 279 5.89 -20.70 -20.92
N ILE A 280 4.87 -20.31 -21.69
CA ILE A 280 3.59 -20.99 -21.77
C ILE A 280 3.55 -21.81 -23.06
N ASN A 281 3.34 -23.12 -22.92
CA ASN A 281 3.04 -24.00 -24.04
C ASN A 281 1.58 -24.43 -23.98
N VAL A 282 0.81 -24.09 -25.00
CA VAL A 282 -0.59 -24.54 -25.13
C VAL A 282 -0.63 -25.78 -26.03
N GLY A 283 -1.14 -26.88 -25.48
CA GLY A 283 -1.25 -28.15 -26.18
C GLY A 283 -2.23 -28.09 -27.36
N ALA A 284 -1.80 -28.55 -28.53
CA ALA A 284 -2.68 -28.66 -29.69
C ALA A 284 -3.76 -29.72 -29.47
N GLY A 285 -4.96 -29.48 -30.02
CA GLY A 285 -6.02 -30.49 -30.08
C GLY A 285 -5.66 -31.64 -31.02
N GLY A 286 -6.18 -32.83 -30.73
CA GLY A 286 -5.96 -34.01 -31.56
C GLY A 286 -6.74 -33.96 -32.87
N ILE A 287 -6.17 -34.49 -33.94
CA ILE A 287 -6.81 -34.54 -35.27
C ILE A 287 -7.97 -35.53 -35.24
N GLY A 288 -9.14 -35.11 -35.74
CA GLY A 288 -10.32 -35.97 -35.84
C GLY A 288 -10.08 -37.23 -36.69
N GLY A 289 -10.62 -38.37 -36.26
CA GLY A 289 -10.45 -39.65 -36.96
C GLY A 289 -9.11 -40.35 -36.73
N THR A 290 -8.17 -39.73 -35.99
CA THR A 290 -6.85 -40.32 -35.74
C THR A 290 -6.73 -40.88 -34.33
N ASN A 291 -5.88 -41.90 -34.14
CA ASN A 291 -5.47 -42.38 -32.81
C ASN A 291 -4.28 -41.60 -32.24
N ALA A 292 -4.05 -40.37 -32.71
CA ALA A 292 -2.94 -39.56 -32.28
C ALA A 292 -3.20 -38.98 -30.88
N ASN A 293 -2.16 -39.01 -30.04
CA ASN A 293 -2.11 -38.24 -28.80
C ASN A 293 -2.23 -36.75 -29.14
N CYS A 294 -2.83 -36.00 -28.22
CA CYS A 294 -2.91 -34.54 -28.32
C CYS A 294 -1.91 -33.87 -27.38
N GLY A 295 -1.66 -32.58 -27.62
CA GLY A 295 -0.58 -31.86 -26.96
C GLY A 295 -0.84 -31.61 -25.48
N ALA A 296 0.21 -31.74 -24.67
CA ALA A 296 0.19 -31.28 -23.28
C ALA A 296 0.31 -29.76 -23.20
N SER A 297 -0.40 -29.15 -22.25
CA SER A 297 -0.20 -27.74 -21.91
C SER A 297 0.66 -27.64 -20.66
N ASN A 298 1.65 -26.75 -20.66
CA ASN A 298 2.53 -26.56 -19.52
C ASN A 298 3.03 -25.13 -19.40
N ALA A 299 3.48 -24.79 -18.20
CA ALA A 299 4.17 -23.54 -17.91
C ALA A 299 5.56 -23.86 -17.35
N THR A 300 6.59 -23.23 -17.88
CA THR A 300 7.99 -23.52 -17.57
C THR A 300 8.72 -22.23 -17.21
N LYS A 301 9.54 -22.26 -16.15
CA LYS A 301 10.43 -21.16 -15.77
C LYS A 301 11.87 -21.68 -15.78
N ALA A 302 12.73 -21.05 -16.59
CA ALA A 302 14.13 -21.44 -16.75
C ALA A 302 14.36 -22.96 -16.99
N GLY A 303 13.50 -23.59 -17.80
CA GLY A 303 13.56 -25.02 -18.11
C GLY A 303 12.85 -25.95 -17.11
N THR A 304 12.46 -25.47 -15.93
CA THR A 304 11.71 -26.25 -14.94
C THR A 304 10.21 -26.13 -15.18
N ILE A 305 9.53 -27.27 -15.34
CA ILE A 305 8.07 -27.34 -15.46
C ILE A 305 7.44 -26.99 -14.11
N LEU A 306 6.62 -25.93 -14.10
CA LEU A 306 5.88 -25.49 -12.92
C LEU A 306 4.54 -26.23 -12.81
N VAL A 307 3.85 -26.40 -13.94
CA VAL A 307 2.59 -27.15 -14.07
C VAL A 307 2.58 -27.80 -15.45
N SER A 308 2.09 -29.04 -15.55
CA SER A 308 1.84 -29.72 -16.82
C SER A 308 0.55 -30.51 -16.76
N ALA A 309 -0.27 -30.36 -17.80
CA ALA A 309 -1.51 -31.09 -17.98
C ALA A 309 -1.46 -31.84 -19.33
N SER A 310 -1.58 -33.16 -19.27
CA SER A 310 -1.58 -34.03 -20.45
C SER A 310 -2.78 -33.76 -21.36
N GLY A 311 -2.62 -34.00 -22.65
CA GLY A 311 -3.75 -34.04 -23.57
C GLY A 311 -4.72 -35.19 -23.25
N GLY A 312 -5.90 -35.16 -23.86
CA GLY A 312 -6.84 -36.29 -23.88
C GLY A 312 -6.18 -37.56 -24.42
N GLY A 313 -6.32 -38.65 -23.67
CA GLY A 313 -5.75 -39.94 -24.00
C GLY A 313 -6.56 -40.73 -25.03
N ILE A 314 -5.95 -41.80 -25.51
CA ILE A 314 -6.61 -42.86 -26.29
C ILE A 314 -7.15 -43.93 -25.34
N ASN A 315 -8.34 -44.46 -25.63
CA ASN A 315 -8.83 -45.67 -24.98
C ASN A 315 -9.16 -46.68 -26.08
N GLU A 316 -8.19 -47.50 -26.49
CA GLU A 316 -8.42 -48.52 -27.51
C GLU A 316 -8.08 -49.91 -26.93
N PRO A 317 -9.09 -50.69 -26.49
CA PRO A 317 -8.87 -52.05 -25.99
C PRO A 317 -8.53 -53.08 -27.07
N SER A 318 -8.69 -52.78 -28.37
CA SER A 318 -8.20 -53.56 -29.52
C SER A 318 -8.74 -52.94 -30.82
N GLY A 319 -7.94 -53.02 -31.89
CA GLY A 319 -8.07 -52.22 -33.13
C GLY A 319 -9.30 -52.45 -34.03
N SER A 320 -10.41 -52.95 -33.51
CA SER A 320 -11.63 -53.23 -34.28
C SER A 320 -12.86 -52.43 -33.84
N ASN A 321 -12.83 -51.76 -32.68
CA ASN A 321 -14.05 -51.31 -32.03
C ASN A 321 -14.18 -49.78 -32.01
N ARG A 322 -14.87 -49.26 -33.03
CA ARG A 322 -14.87 -47.86 -33.46
C ARG A 322 -15.71 -46.90 -32.61
N SER A 323 -16.57 -47.42 -31.74
CA SER A 323 -17.57 -46.63 -31.01
C SER A 323 -17.11 -46.15 -29.63
N TYR A 324 -15.87 -46.44 -29.21
CA TYR A 324 -15.42 -46.21 -27.82
C TYR A 324 -15.14 -44.74 -27.54
N GLY A 325 -15.69 -44.27 -26.43
CA GLY A 325 -15.34 -42.98 -25.88
C GLY A 325 -13.89 -42.98 -25.36
N ARG A 326 -13.18 -41.87 -25.59
CA ARG A 326 -11.77 -41.72 -25.18
C ARG A 326 -11.61 -41.24 -23.74
N ASN A 327 -10.47 -41.58 -23.11
CA ASN A 327 -10.17 -41.18 -21.73
C ASN A 327 -9.48 -39.81 -21.69
N GLY A 328 -9.73 -38.98 -20.69
CA GLY A 328 -9.08 -37.68 -20.56
C GLY A 328 -9.61 -36.89 -19.38
N GLY A 329 -9.57 -35.56 -19.45
CA GLY A 329 -10.13 -34.69 -18.42
C GLY A 329 -11.59 -35.02 -18.16
N SER A 330 -12.43 -34.92 -19.18
CA SER A 330 -13.74 -35.58 -19.19
C SER A 330 -13.78 -36.63 -20.31
N GLY A 331 -14.43 -37.75 -20.04
CA GLY A 331 -14.48 -38.88 -20.97
C GLY A 331 -15.35 -38.62 -22.19
N GLY A 332 -14.94 -39.12 -23.35
CA GLY A 332 -15.75 -39.09 -24.57
C GLY A 332 -16.97 -40.02 -24.50
N GLY A 333 -18.04 -39.67 -25.21
CA GLY A 333 -19.26 -40.45 -25.30
C GLY A 333 -19.14 -41.63 -26.27
N HIS A 334 -19.86 -42.72 -25.99
CA HIS A 334 -19.95 -43.87 -26.89
C HIS A 334 -20.73 -43.54 -28.17
N GLY A 335 -20.22 -43.96 -29.33
CA GLY A 335 -20.95 -43.90 -30.61
C GLY A 335 -22.05 -44.97 -30.69
N ASN A 336 -23.01 -44.84 -31.60
CA ASN A 336 -24.04 -45.86 -31.79
C ASN A 336 -23.45 -47.18 -32.34
N GLY A 337 -23.94 -48.38 -31.98
CA GLY A 337 -23.37 -49.66 -32.44
C GLY A 337 -24.38 -50.82 -32.52
N SER A 338 -23.97 -52.01 -33.00
CA SER A 338 -24.80 -53.23 -33.24
C SER A 338 -25.43 -53.85 -31.98
N GLY A 339 -26.24 -53.09 -31.27
CA GLY A 339 -26.91 -53.43 -30.02
C GLY A 339 -27.47 -52.21 -29.26
N TYR A 340 -27.00 -51.00 -29.58
CA TYR A 340 -27.37 -49.76 -28.89
C TYR A 340 -27.98 -48.73 -29.84
N LYS A 341 -29.20 -48.29 -29.51
CA LYS A 341 -30.03 -47.47 -30.39
C LYS A 341 -29.76 -45.97 -30.30
N THR A 342 -28.82 -45.50 -29.48
CA THR A 342 -28.52 -44.06 -29.34
C THR A 342 -27.04 -43.83 -29.04
N ALA A 343 -26.45 -42.81 -29.66
CA ALA A 343 -25.14 -42.33 -29.26
C ALA A 343 -25.20 -41.64 -27.89
N CYS A 344 -24.09 -41.61 -27.18
CA CYS A 344 -24.01 -41.14 -25.81
C CYS A 344 -23.26 -39.80 -25.71
N ASN A 345 -23.63 -39.01 -24.71
CA ASN A 345 -23.02 -37.71 -24.45
C ASN A 345 -21.58 -37.86 -23.93
N GLY A 346 -20.75 -36.86 -24.20
CA GLY A 346 -19.47 -36.70 -23.52
C GLY A 346 -19.66 -36.32 -22.06
N GLY A 347 -18.68 -36.66 -21.23
CA GLY A 347 -18.63 -36.28 -19.83
C GLY A 347 -18.30 -34.80 -19.67
N ALA A 348 -18.61 -34.25 -18.51
CA ALA A 348 -18.24 -32.89 -18.10
C ALA A 348 -17.65 -32.89 -16.69
N ASP A 349 -16.83 -31.88 -16.38
CA ASP A 349 -16.30 -31.64 -15.03
C ASP A 349 -15.58 -32.85 -14.41
N GLY A 350 -14.77 -33.54 -15.21
CA GLY A 350 -14.00 -34.69 -14.75
C GLY A 350 -14.73 -36.03 -14.83
N SER A 351 -16.00 -36.02 -15.22
CA SER A 351 -16.82 -37.23 -15.28
C SER A 351 -16.53 -38.09 -16.51
N ASN A 352 -16.94 -39.36 -16.41
CA ASN A 352 -16.94 -40.29 -17.54
C ASN A 352 -17.95 -39.86 -18.60
N GLY A 353 -17.67 -40.19 -19.85
CA GLY A 353 -18.65 -40.10 -20.91
C GLY A 353 -19.78 -41.12 -20.72
N GLY A 354 -20.91 -40.85 -21.35
CA GLY A 354 -22.00 -41.82 -21.40
C GLY A 354 -21.56 -43.09 -22.14
N GLY A 355 -21.88 -44.24 -21.57
CA GLY A 355 -21.60 -45.55 -22.15
C GLY A 355 -22.80 -46.47 -22.06
N ALA A 356 -22.75 -47.54 -22.84
CA ALA A 356 -23.86 -48.48 -22.98
C ALA A 356 -23.67 -49.78 -22.15
N GLY A 357 -22.73 -49.79 -21.19
CA GLY A 357 -22.42 -50.93 -20.33
C GLY A 357 -21.01 -51.50 -20.54
N GLN A 358 -20.77 -52.74 -20.12
CA GLN A 358 -19.52 -53.48 -20.37
C GLN A 358 -19.72 -54.46 -21.54
N PHE A 359 -18.82 -54.43 -22.53
CA PHE A 359 -18.68 -55.55 -23.47
C PHE A 359 -17.48 -56.38 -23.05
N ASN A 360 -17.69 -57.68 -22.78
CA ASN A 360 -16.64 -58.65 -22.47
C ASN A 360 -15.62 -58.11 -21.45
N ALA A 361 -16.11 -57.69 -20.27
CA ALA A 361 -15.37 -57.09 -19.16
C ALA A 361 -14.75 -55.68 -19.38
N THR A 362 -14.93 -55.05 -20.55
CA THR A 362 -14.33 -53.76 -20.88
C THR A 362 -15.36 -52.62 -20.91
N SER A 363 -15.09 -51.52 -20.21
CA SER A 363 -15.94 -50.31 -20.23
C SER A 363 -15.87 -49.62 -21.60
N ILE A 364 -17.03 -49.39 -22.23
CA ILE A 364 -17.11 -48.80 -23.59
C ILE A 364 -17.31 -47.28 -23.62
N PHE A 365 -17.19 -46.65 -22.45
CA PHE A 365 -17.19 -45.20 -22.26
C PHE A 365 -15.77 -44.67 -22.09
N GLY A 366 -15.61 -43.38 -22.39
CA GLY A 366 -14.42 -42.64 -22.01
C GLY A 366 -14.41 -42.38 -20.51
N ARG A 367 -13.28 -42.64 -19.86
CA ARG A 367 -13.06 -42.28 -18.45
C ARG A 367 -12.62 -40.82 -18.34
N GLY A 368 -13.28 -40.08 -17.46
CA GLY A 368 -12.79 -38.79 -17.02
C GLY A 368 -11.69 -38.95 -15.97
N GLN A 369 -10.98 -37.87 -15.66
CA GLN A 369 -9.91 -37.86 -14.67
C GLN A 369 -10.43 -38.05 -13.22
N GLY A 370 -11.76 -38.00 -13.02
CA GLY A 370 -12.42 -38.21 -11.72
C GLY A 370 -12.36 -37.00 -10.78
N THR A 371 -11.67 -35.94 -11.17
CA THR A 371 -11.59 -34.66 -10.45
C THR A 371 -12.07 -33.53 -11.36
N THR A 372 -12.62 -32.48 -10.75
CA THR A 372 -13.15 -31.32 -11.47
C THR A 372 -12.15 -30.75 -12.48
N THR A 373 -12.67 -30.32 -13.63
CA THR A 373 -11.90 -29.64 -14.69
C THR A 373 -12.10 -28.13 -14.64
N ARG A 374 -12.60 -27.61 -13.52
CA ARG A 374 -12.76 -26.17 -13.28
C ARG A 374 -11.45 -25.53 -12.87
N GLU A 375 -11.30 -24.27 -13.26
CA GLU A 375 -10.13 -23.46 -12.94
C GLU A 375 -9.82 -23.52 -11.43
N PHE A 376 -8.60 -23.96 -11.10
CA PHE A 376 -8.10 -24.15 -9.73
C PHE A 376 -8.99 -25.03 -8.82
N GLY A 377 -9.85 -25.87 -9.40
CA GLY A 377 -10.81 -26.71 -8.66
C GLY A 377 -11.94 -25.94 -7.99
N ASN A 378 -12.15 -24.66 -8.35
CA ASN A 378 -13.20 -23.84 -7.77
C ASN A 378 -14.58 -24.24 -8.33
N PRO A 379 -15.60 -24.54 -7.50
CA PRO A 379 -16.95 -24.86 -7.97
C PRO A 379 -17.58 -23.82 -8.89
N ASN A 380 -17.24 -22.54 -8.70
CA ASN A 380 -17.70 -21.43 -9.54
C ASN A 380 -16.68 -21.00 -10.60
N GLY A 381 -15.56 -21.72 -10.71
CA GLY A 381 -14.54 -21.47 -11.72
C GLY A 381 -15.03 -21.82 -13.12
N THR A 382 -14.39 -21.22 -14.13
CA THR A 382 -14.62 -21.56 -15.54
C THR A 382 -14.38 -23.05 -15.75
N LEU A 383 -15.32 -23.72 -16.42
CA LEU A 383 -15.26 -25.15 -16.71
C LEU A 383 -14.53 -25.40 -18.04
N TYR A 384 -13.59 -26.33 -18.03
CA TYR A 384 -12.81 -26.73 -19.20
C TYR A 384 -12.96 -28.23 -19.49
N ALA A 385 -12.36 -28.69 -20.60
CA ALA A 385 -12.15 -30.11 -20.92
C ALA A 385 -13.42 -30.97 -20.96
N GLY A 386 -14.48 -30.48 -21.60
CA GLY A 386 -15.67 -31.29 -21.89
C GLY A 386 -15.35 -32.41 -22.89
N GLY A 387 -15.87 -33.62 -22.65
CA GLY A 387 -15.74 -34.74 -23.58
C GLY A 387 -16.61 -34.55 -24.82
N GLY A 388 -16.18 -35.04 -25.97
CA GLY A 388 -16.99 -35.02 -27.18
C GLY A 388 -18.10 -36.08 -27.15
N GLY A 389 -19.23 -35.79 -27.81
CA GLY A 389 -20.33 -36.72 -27.99
C GLY A 389 -20.02 -37.80 -29.03
N GLY A 390 -20.62 -38.98 -28.85
CA GLY A 390 -20.55 -40.06 -29.83
C GLY A 390 -21.35 -39.75 -31.10
N GLY A 391 -20.92 -40.29 -32.23
CA GLY A 391 -21.61 -40.14 -33.52
C GLY A 391 -22.82 -41.06 -33.64
N GLY A 392 -23.87 -40.59 -34.33
CA GLY A 392 -24.97 -41.44 -34.82
C GLY A 392 -24.52 -42.34 -35.98
N CYS A 393 -25.36 -43.30 -36.39
CA CYS A 393 -25.10 -44.10 -37.59
C CYS A 393 -25.88 -43.56 -38.81
N PRO A 394 -25.40 -43.71 -40.06
CA PRO A 394 -26.07 -43.13 -41.23
C PRO A 394 -27.28 -43.95 -41.70
N LYS A 395 -27.26 -45.26 -41.43
CA LYS A 395 -28.27 -46.23 -41.92
C LYS A 395 -29.53 -46.28 -41.04
N GLN A 396 -29.48 -45.75 -39.83
CA GLN A 396 -30.60 -45.73 -38.88
C GLN A 396 -30.59 -44.36 -38.18
N ILE A 397 -31.73 -43.65 -38.14
CA ILE A 397 -31.82 -42.29 -37.56
C ILE A 397 -31.82 -42.40 -36.03
N TYR A 398 -30.65 -42.68 -35.49
CA TYR A 398 -30.40 -42.71 -34.06
C TYR A 398 -29.74 -41.40 -33.66
N GLY A 399 -30.22 -40.77 -32.58
CA GLY A 399 -29.76 -39.46 -32.11
C GLY A 399 -28.25 -39.37 -31.91
N GLN A 400 -27.70 -38.15 -32.01
CA GLN A 400 -26.30 -37.84 -31.68
C GLN A 400 -26.07 -37.81 -30.17
N GLY A 401 -24.82 -38.06 -29.78
CA GLY A 401 -24.31 -37.67 -28.48
C GLY A 401 -23.96 -36.19 -28.47
N TYR A 402 -24.34 -35.49 -27.41
CA TYR A 402 -23.93 -34.11 -27.18
C TYR A 402 -22.57 -34.04 -26.50
N GLY A 403 -21.79 -33.01 -26.83
CA GLY A 403 -20.56 -32.70 -26.13
C GLY A 403 -20.83 -32.29 -24.68
N GLY A 404 -19.93 -32.67 -23.79
CA GLY A 404 -19.95 -32.22 -22.40
C GLY A 404 -19.63 -30.72 -22.28
N ALA A 405 -20.18 -30.10 -21.24
CA ALA A 405 -19.83 -28.73 -20.88
C ALA A 405 -18.32 -28.58 -20.65
N GLY A 406 -17.75 -27.43 -21.01
CA GLY A 406 -16.29 -27.24 -21.11
C GLY A 406 -15.74 -27.38 -22.54
N GLY A 407 -16.62 -27.30 -23.54
CA GLY A 407 -16.26 -27.19 -24.96
C GLY A 407 -16.17 -28.50 -25.74
N GLY A 408 -16.82 -29.57 -25.29
CA GLY A 408 -16.91 -30.81 -26.06
C GLY A 408 -17.72 -30.63 -27.34
N GLY A 409 -17.31 -31.30 -28.42
CA GLY A 409 -18.03 -31.30 -29.69
C GLY A 409 -19.27 -32.21 -29.69
N ASN A 410 -20.24 -31.92 -30.55
CA ASN A 410 -21.47 -32.69 -30.76
C ASN A 410 -21.31 -33.69 -31.91
N GLY A 411 -21.68 -34.95 -31.67
CA GLY A 411 -21.58 -36.01 -32.68
C GLY A 411 -22.48 -35.78 -33.90
N TYR A 412 -22.18 -36.48 -34.98
CA TYR A 412 -22.96 -36.39 -36.22
C TYR A 412 -24.44 -36.81 -36.05
N PHE A 413 -25.36 -36.07 -36.68
CA PHE A 413 -26.77 -36.43 -36.83
C PHE A 413 -27.37 -35.96 -38.15
N GLY A 414 -28.06 -36.83 -38.88
CA GLY A 414 -29.01 -36.43 -39.93
C GLY A 414 -28.47 -35.56 -41.07
N GLY A 415 -27.17 -35.61 -41.38
CA GLY A 415 -26.51 -34.77 -42.39
C GLY A 415 -25.72 -33.60 -41.81
N SER A 416 -25.93 -33.26 -40.54
CA SER A 416 -25.12 -32.28 -39.81
C SER A 416 -23.79 -32.91 -39.40
N GLY A 417 -22.70 -32.33 -39.89
CA GLY A 417 -21.34 -32.79 -39.63
C GLY A 417 -20.98 -32.79 -38.14
N PRO A 418 -20.01 -33.64 -37.72
CA PRO A 418 -19.46 -33.59 -36.37
C PRO A 418 -18.82 -32.22 -36.08
N THR A 419 -19.03 -31.65 -34.88
CA THR A 419 -18.42 -30.37 -34.47
C THR A 419 -17.11 -30.56 -33.70
N ALA A 420 -16.12 -29.71 -33.95
CA ALA A 420 -14.86 -29.74 -33.20
C ALA A 420 -15.07 -29.39 -31.72
N GLY A 421 -14.11 -29.80 -30.89
CA GLY A 421 -13.98 -29.24 -29.56
C GLY A 421 -13.59 -27.76 -29.62
N SER A 422 -14.06 -26.97 -28.66
CA SER A 422 -13.78 -25.53 -28.62
C SER A 422 -12.29 -25.25 -28.40
N VAL A 423 -11.73 -24.35 -29.22
CA VAL A 423 -10.36 -23.86 -29.10
C VAL A 423 -10.16 -23.20 -27.73
N GLY A 424 -9.02 -23.44 -27.09
CA GLY A 424 -8.71 -22.85 -25.80
C GLY A 424 -9.44 -23.48 -24.61
N THR A 425 -10.15 -24.60 -24.81
CA THR A 425 -10.86 -25.29 -23.72
C THR A 425 -10.37 -26.69 -23.44
N GLY A 426 -9.52 -27.25 -24.29
CA GLY A 426 -9.16 -28.66 -24.27
C GLY A 426 -10.35 -29.59 -24.55
N GLY A 427 -11.43 -29.11 -25.19
CA GLY A 427 -12.62 -29.92 -25.43
C GLY A 427 -12.38 -31.08 -26.39
N GLY A 428 -13.00 -32.23 -26.14
CA GLY A 428 -12.91 -33.40 -27.03
C GLY A 428 -13.66 -33.19 -28.34
N GLY A 429 -13.08 -33.67 -29.44
CA GLY A 429 -13.76 -33.75 -30.75
C GLY A 429 -14.86 -34.81 -30.72
N CYS A 430 -15.78 -34.83 -31.68
CA CYS A 430 -16.95 -35.71 -31.62
C CYS A 430 -17.00 -36.77 -32.72
N GLY A 431 -17.72 -37.86 -32.46
CA GLY A 431 -17.75 -39.04 -33.33
C GLY A 431 -18.37 -38.80 -34.71
N ALA A 432 -17.74 -39.36 -35.75
CA ALA A 432 -18.28 -39.39 -37.11
C ALA A 432 -19.24 -40.57 -37.33
N ALA A 433 -20.16 -40.46 -38.29
CA ALA A 433 -21.10 -41.53 -38.58
C ALA A 433 -20.59 -42.64 -39.51
N SER A 434 -19.52 -42.42 -40.28
CA SER A 434 -18.94 -43.46 -41.15
C SER A 434 -17.46 -43.20 -41.42
N ILE A 435 -16.75 -44.18 -42.02
CA ILE A 435 -15.34 -44.03 -42.44
C ILE A 435 -15.11 -42.93 -43.48
N ASN A 436 -16.18 -42.51 -44.18
CA ASN A 436 -16.12 -41.50 -45.24
C ASN A 436 -16.53 -40.10 -44.76
N ILE A 437 -16.97 -39.96 -43.50
CA ILE A 437 -17.26 -38.67 -42.87
C ILE A 437 -16.10 -38.36 -41.94
N ALA A 438 -15.42 -37.24 -42.18
CA ALA A 438 -14.31 -36.81 -41.35
C ALA A 438 -14.79 -36.61 -39.91
N GLY A 439 -14.07 -37.22 -38.97
CA GLY A 439 -14.22 -36.92 -37.55
C GLY A 439 -13.80 -35.49 -37.23
N ALA A 440 -14.35 -34.91 -36.16
CA ALA A 440 -13.95 -33.58 -35.74
C ALA A 440 -12.76 -33.61 -34.79
N SER A 441 -11.89 -32.61 -34.91
CA SER A 441 -10.71 -32.44 -34.05
C SER A 441 -11.09 -32.02 -32.63
N GLY A 442 -10.23 -32.33 -31.68
CA GLY A 442 -10.29 -31.75 -30.35
C GLY A 442 -9.86 -30.28 -30.36
N GLY A 443 -10.29 -29.54 -29.35
CA GLY A 443 -9.87 -28.17 -29.10
C GLY A 443 -8.46 -28.10 -28.52
N SER A 444 -7.74 -27.02 -28.81
CA SER A 444 -6.48 -26.72 -28.11
C SER A 444 -6.72 -26.53 -26.62
N GLY A 445 -5.68 -26.79 -25.83
CA GLY A 445 -5.69 -26.58 -24.39
C GLY A 445 -5.68 -25.11 -23.99
N ALA A 446 -5.47 -24.86 -22.71
CA ALA A 446 -5.33 -23.52 -22.16
C ALA A 446 -4.33 -23.53 -20.99
N VAL A 447 -3.75 -22.36 -20.70
CA VAL A 447 -3.08 -22.11 -19.42
C VAL A 447 -3.67 -20.83 -18.84
N VAL A 448 -3.91 -20.80 -17.54
CA VAL A 448 -4.41 -19.61 -16.84
C VAL A 448 -3.46 -19.29 -15.71
N ILE A 449 -3.05 -18.02 -15.63
CA ILE A 449 -2.20 -17.51 -14.56
C ILE A 449 -2.97 -16.45 -13.78
N THR A 450 -2.96 -16.57 -12.45
CA THR A 450 -3.40 -15.51 -11.53
C THR A 450 -2.24 -15.07 -10.65
N TRP A 451 -2.23 -13.80 -10.25
CA TRP A 451 -1.18 -13.21 -9.43
C TRP A 451 -1.71 -12.14 -8.47
#